data_AF-A0A833TYU1-F1
#
_entry.id   AF-A0A833TYU1-F1
#
_cell.length_a   1.000
_cell.length_b   1.000
_cell.length_c   1.000
_cell.angle_alpha   90.00
_cell.angle_beta   90.00
_cell.angle_gamma   90.00
#
_symmetry.space_group_name_H-M   'P 1'
#
loop_
_entity.id
_entity.type
_entity.pdbx_description
1 polymer ?
#
loop_
_entity_poly.entity_id
_entity_poly.type
_entity_poly.pdbx_seq_one_letter_code
_entity_poly.pdbx_strand_id
1 'polypeptide(L)'
;MKKLLFLAVLLGLTGCGEPDQNETSQSSLQSSPASFNYYKAATANTMSAPVASFGQWVVNGYTSEGASTVVNASRTIGGVATESKALITPNVSQVSKILRAGLGGAALTFAVNELLDGIDWVMDPANNQVKYKETKLMGGNWWCNGGIGLTSRQACETYLTELLEIYSNVYTYATLTKCVYDSPIQTTCYFNTNRGEYYVIAGYINGSVNLEEKNLPLDTVSQEIINNAELGNTDAQAVTLAAAQAIVSEAENDATKAKEIEDELERNSNKCPNGEPRNIYGQCWICPKEDKQPIESNKNIAKVRAQALGSCLTGGRNKVFKNYDKDEFLVRSTAWDALAEAREIENMCWLPPHANHVQEAQTNRGIAETCRAGAAQAIK
;
A
#
# COMPACT_ATOMS: atom_id res chain seq x y z
N MET A 1 -36.70 -30.14 40.35
CA MET A 1 -36.78 -29.51 41.69
C MET A 1 -35.86 -30.25 42.65
N LYS A 2 -34.77 -29.62 43.10
CA LYS A 2 -34.14 -29.72 44.43
C LYS A 2 -32.71 -29.18 44.34
N LYS A 3 -32.54 -27.99 44.91
CA LYS A 3 -31.23 -27.43 45.27
C LYS A 3 -30.74 -28.16 46.52
N LEU A 4 -29.46 -28.47 46.60
CA LEU A 4 -28.79 -28.80 47.86
C LEU A 4 -27.47 -28.03 47.91
N LEU A 5 -27.38 -27.19 48.95
CA LEU A 5 -26.20 -26.45 49.36
C LEU A 5 -25.09 -27.43 49.77
N PHE A 6 -23.85 -27.10 49.41
CA PHE A 6 -22.67 -27.63 50.08
C PHE A 6 -22.01 -26.51 50.90
N LEU A 7 -22.00 -26.73 52.21
CA LEU A 7 -21.17 -26.07 53.20
C LEU A 7 -19.87 -26.89 53.28
N ALA A 8 -18.70 -26.26 53.12
CA ALA A 8 -17.42 -26.91 53.38
C ALA A 8 -16.57 -26.05 54.31
N VAL A 9 -16.16 -26.71 55.39
CA VAL A 9 -15.48 -26.22 56.59
C VAL A 9 -13.98 -26.11 56.35
N LEU A 10 -13.37 -25.01 56.81
CA LEU A 10 -11.94 -24.88 57.07
C LEU A 10 -11.54 -25.75 58.26
N LEU A 11 -10.49 -26.57 58.10
CA LEU A 11 -9.53 -26.88 59.15
C LEU A 11 -8.16 -27.10 58.52
N GLY A 12 -7.22 -26.22 58.84
CA GLY A 12 -5.79 -26.43 58.63
C GLY A 12 -5.14 -27.13 59.81
N LEU A 13 -3.89 -27.53 59.60
CA LEU A 13 -2.72 -27.53 60.51
C LEU A 13 -1.67 -28.49 59.90
N THR A 14 -0.62 -27.94 59.28
CA THR A 14 0.77 -27.79 59.79
C THR A 14 1.71 -28.94 59.43
N GLY A 15 2.77 -28.58 58.72
CA GLY A 15 3.99 -29.36 58.50
C GLY A 15 5.07 -28.44 57.92
N CYS A 16 5.96 -27.99 58.80
CA CYS A 16 7.03 -27.01 58.60
C CYS A 16 8.18 -27.48 57.68
N GLY A 17 8.92 -26.52 57.10
CA GLY A 17 10.27 -26.78 56.54
C GLY A 17 10.76 -25.78 55.47
N GLU A 18 11.01 -24.54 55.89
CA GLU A 18 11.79 -23.46 55.21
C GLU A 18 13.28 -23.83 54.97
N PRO A 19 14.14 -23.00 54.32
CA PRO A 19 13.91 -21.67 53.72
C PRO A 19 14.46 -21.51 52.29
N ASP A 20 13.97 -20.49 51.58
CA ASP A 20 14.85 -19.46 50.99
C ASP A 20 14.02 -18.19 50.83
N GLN A 21 14.18 -17.30 51.81
CA GLN A 21 13.67 -15.94 51.77
C GLN A 21 14.78 -14.99 51.32
N ASN A 22 14.35 -14.05 50.48
CA ASN A 22 14.74 -12.64 50.49
C ASN A 22 16.01 -12.22 49.73
N GLU A 23 15.81 -11.64 48.55
CA GLU A 23 16.15 -10.23 48.35
C GLU A 23 15.02 -9.55 47.57
N THR A 24 13.99 -9.11 48.29
CA THR A 24 13.10 -8.05 47.78
C THR A 24 13.66 -6.73 48.27
N SER A 25 14.62 -6.18 47.53
CA SER A 25 15.02 -4.79 47.72
C SER A 25 13.94 -3.90 47.12
N GLN A 26 13.03 -3.44 47.98
CA GLN A 26 12.28 -2.21 47.75
C GLN A 26 13.27 -1.08 47.49
N SER A 27 13.45 -0.70 46.23
CA SER A 27 13.81 0.68 45.92
C SER A 27 12.50 1.45 45.76
N SER A 28 12.20 2.26 46.77
CA SER A 28 11.23 3.34 46.65
C SER A 28 11.73 4.33 45.60
N LEU A 29 11.45 4.06 44.33
CA LEU A 29 11.47 5.10 43.31
C LEU A 29 10.18 5.89 43.46
N GLN A 30 10.31 6.92 44.28
CA GLN A 30 9.44 8.07 44.33
C GLN A 30 9.20 8.54 42.90
N SER A 31 8.02 8.20 42.38
CA SER A 31 7.59 8.56 41.05
C SER A 31 7.47 10.08 40.97
N SER A 32 8.40 10.72 40.25
CA SER A 32 8.11 12.03 39.66
C SER A 32 6.92 11.88 38.72
N PRO A 33 5.98 12.83 38.68
CA PRO A 33 4.74 12.66 37.95
C PRO A 33 4.97 12.86 36.43
N ALA A 34 4.52 11.84 35.68
CA ALA A 34 4.01 11.90 34.30
C ALA A 34 4.98 12.21 33.14
N SER A 35 5.59 11.15 32.60
CA SER A 35 5.74 10.96 31.15
C SER A 35 4.97 9.69 30.75
N PHE A 36 3.67 9.83 30.51
CA PHE A 36 2.85 8.77 29.90
C PHE A 36 3.21 8.70 28.41
N ASN A 37 4.36 8.09 28.09
CA ASN A 37 4.62 7.64 26.73
C ASN A 37 3.64 6.50 26.45
N TYR A 38 2.81 6.67 25.42
CA TYR A 38 1.75 5.74 25.02
C TYR A 38 2.35 4.41 24.53
N TYR A 39 2.81 3.56 25.44
CA TYR A 39 3.16 2.17 25.16
C TYR A 39 1.88 1.31 25.08
N LYS A 40 0.95 1.65 24.21
CA LYS A 40 0.07 0.64 23.63
C LYS A 40 0.68 0.26 22.29
N ALA A 41 1.45 -0.83 22.29
CA ALA A 41 1.82 -1.50 21.07
C ALA A 41 0.54 -1.75 20.27
N ALA A 42 0.54 -1.41 18.98
CA ALA A 42 -0.49 -1.88 18.08
C ALA A 42 -0.23 -3.37 17.89
N THR A 43 -0.72 -4.21 18.80
CA THR A 43 -0.76 -5.64 18.51
C THR A 43 -1.71 -5.79 17.32
N ALA A 44 -1.17 -6.21 16.18
CA ALA A 44 -1.91 -6.57 14.97
C ALA A 44 -2.94 -7.72 15.18
N ASN A 45 -3.10 -8.19 16.41
CA ASN A 45 -4.13 -9.13 16.79
C ASN A 45 -5.48 -8.41 16.85
N THR A 46 -6.17 -8.51 15.72
CA THR A 46 -7.62 -8.53 15.57
C THR A 46 -8.35 -7.25 15.98
N MET A 47 -8.32 -6.25 15.11
CA MET A 47 -9.62 -5.74 14.65
C MET A 47 -10.18 -6.87 13.77
N SER A 48 -11.00 -7.76 14.33
CA SER A 48 -11.88 -8.58 13.51
C SER A 48 -12.81 -7.60 12.81
N ALA A 49 -12.39 -7.08 11.66
CA ALA A 49 -13.27 -6.31 10.82
C ALA A 49 -14.51 -7.19 10.55
N PRO A 50 -15.73 -6.62 10.60
CA PRO A 50 -16.88 -7.33 10.09
C PRO A 50 -16.55 -7.88 8.70
N VAL A 51 -17.11 -9.04 8.37
CA VAL A 51 -16.95 -9.62 7.02
C VAL A 51 -17.59 -8.65 6.04
N ALA A 52 -16.76 -7.78 5.46
CA ALA A 52 -17.20 -6.80 4.49
C ALA A 52 -17.59 -7.52 3.19
N SER A 53 -18.64 -7.04 2.55
CA SER A 53 -19.08 -7.54 1.26
C SER A 53 -19.25 -6.40 0.25
N PHE A 54 -18.67 -6.57 -0.93
CA PHE A 54 -18.76 -5.62 -2.02
C PHE A 54 -19.34 -6.33 -3.24
N GLY A 55 -20.61 -6.02 -3.58
CA GLY A 55 -21.34 -6.77 -4.59
C GLY A 55 -21.45 -8.26 -4.20
N GLN A 56 -20.86 -9.14 -5.00
CA GLN A 56 -20.81 -10.58 -4.72
C GLN A 56 -19.52 -11.04 -4.01
N TRP A 57 -18.58 -10.13 -3.78
CA TRP A 57 -17.31 -10.43 -3.13
C TRP A 57 -17.45 -10.37 -1.62
N VAL A 58 -16.91 -11.38 -0.95
CA VAL A 58 -16.82 -11.48 0.50
C VAL A 58 -15.35 -11.38 0.89
N VAL A 59 -15.01 -10.43 1.75
CA VAL A 59 -13.63 -10.25 2.24
C VAL A 59 -13.28 -11.37 3.21
N ASN A 60 -12.16 -12.05 2.93
CA ASN A 60 -11.69 -13.23 3.67
C ASN A 60 -10.45 -12.96 4.52
N GLY A 61 -9.76 -11.84 4.30
CA GLY A 61 -8.58 -11.49 5.08
C GLY A 61 -7.76 -10.35 4.51
N TYR A 62 -6.78 -9.92 5.29
CA TYR A 62 -5.89 -8.81 4.96
C TYR A 62 -4.44 -9.25 5.10
N THR A 63 -3.57 -8.69 4.28
CA THR A 63 -2.13 -8.92 4.36
C THR A 63 -1.39 -7.63 4.05
N SER A 64 -0.47 -7.21 4.92
CA SER A 64 0.35 -6.02 4.68
C SER A 64 1.33 -6.27 3.54
N GLU A 65 1.47 -5.29 2.65
CA GLU A 65 2.43 -5.26 1.54
C GLU A 65 3.05 -3.84 1.49
N GLY A 66 4.20 -3.68 2.17
CA GLY A 66 4.79 -2.36 2.38
C GLY A 66 3.84 -1.43 3.15
N ALA A 67 3.65 -0.21 2.65
CA ALA A 67 2.66 0.72 3.19
C ALA A 67 1.20 0.39 2.79
N SER A 68 1.00 -0.59 1.92
CA SER A 68 -0.31 -0.99 1.41
C SER A 68 -0.84 -2.25 2.10
N THR A 69 -2.09 -2.59 1.82
CA THR A 69 -2.74 -3.80 2.31
C THR A 69 -3.45 -4.52 1.18
N VAL A 70 -3.13 -5.80 1.01
CA VAL A 70 -3.86 -6.72 0.15
C VAL A 70 -5.13 -7.16 0.88
N VAL A 71 -6.27 -6.84 0.31
CA VAL A 71 -7.59 -7.35 0.69
C VAL A 71 -7.86 -8.60 -0.13
N ASN A 72 -7.93 -9.75 0.52
CA ASN A 72 -8.28 -11.01 -0.12
C ASN A 72 -9.80 -11.18 -0.05
N ALA A 73 -10.43 -11.48 -1.18
CA ALA A 73 -11.86 -11.70 -1.23
C ALA A 73 -12.21 -12.93 -2.10
N SER A 74 -13.39 -13.49 -1.86
CA SER A 74 -13.92 -14.59 -2.66
C SER A 74 -15.38 -14.38 -3.03
N ARG A 75 -15.78 -15.00 -4.14
CA ARG A 75 -17.19 -15.15 -4.53
C ARG A 75 -17.44 -16.52 -5.11
N THR A 76 -18.70 -16.94 -5.17
CA THR A 76 -19.11 -18.19 -5.82
C THR A 76 -19.83 -17.89 -7.12
N ILE A 77 -19.31 -18.40 -8.24
CA ILE A 77 -19.96 -18.30 -9.55
C ILE A 77 -20.25 -19.71 -10.05
N GLY A 78 -21.53 -20.04 -10.25
CA GLY A 78 -21.93 -21.36 -10.75
C GLY A 78 -21.46 -22.53 -9.87
N GLY A 79 -21.40 -22.34 -8.55
CA GLY A 79 -20.92 -23.35 -7.60
C GLY A 79 -19.39 -23.45 -7.47
N VAL A 80 -18.62 -22.60 -8.16
CA VAL A 80 -17.16 -22.59 -8.08
C VAL A 80 -16.66 -21.34 -7.34
N ALA A 81 -15.90 -21.55 -6.28
CA ALA A 81 -15.21 -20.48 -5.57
C ALA A 81 -14.18 -19.80 -6.48
N THR A 82 -14.20 -18.47 -6.49
CA THR A 82 -13.30 -17.61 -7.25
C THR A 82 -12.70 -16.62 -6.27
N GLU A 83 -11.37 -16.52 -6.30
CA GLU A 83 -10.61 -15.63 -5.42
C GLU A 83 -10.13 -14.41 -6.20
N SER A 84 -10.03 -13.28 -5.50
CA SER A 84 -9.42 -12.07 -6.02
C SER A 84 -8.79 -11.25 -4.90
N LYS A 85 -8.02 -10.25 -5.30
CA LYS A 85 -7.25 -9.38 -4.42
C LYS A 85 -7.47 -7.93 -4.83
N ALA A 86 -7.58 -7.03 -3.87
CA ALA A 86 -7.51 -5.59 -4.08
C ALA A 86 -6.38 -5.01 -3.22
N LEU A 87 -5.68 -4.00 -3.73
CA LEU A 87 -4.59 -3.34 -3.02
C LEU A 87 -5.07 -1.99 -2.53
N ILE A 88 -5.12 -1.82 -1.21
CA ILE A 88 -5.51 -0.56 -0.59
C ILE A 88 -4.25 0.13 -0.06
N THR A 89 -4.00 1.34 -0.55
CA THR A 89 -2.91 2.20 -0.08
C THR A 89 -3.50 3.40 0.68
N PRO A 90 -3.44 3.41 2.02
CA PRO A 90 -3.91 4.54 2.80
C PRO A 90 -3.08 5.79 2.54
N ASN A 91 -3.72 6.95 2.51
CA ASN A 91 -3.05 8.24 2.49
C ASN A 91 -2.78 8.78 3.90
N VAL A 92 -2.02 9.88 3.97
CA VAL A 92 -1.65 10.58 5.21
C VAL A 92 -2.85 10.87 6.11
N SER A 93 -3.96 11.37 5.55
CA SER A 93 -5.15 11.71 6.33
C SER A 93 -5.80 10.48 6.98
N GLN A 94 -5.81 9.35 6.27
CA GLN A 94 -6.33 8.07 6.75
C GLN A 94 -5.44 7.50 7.86
N VAL A 95 -4.11 7.56 7.71
CA VAL A 95 -3.16 7.17 8.76
C VAL A 95 -3.29 8.09 9.98
N SER A 96 -3.35 9.42 9.78
CA SER A 96 -3.56 10.40 10.85
C SER A 96 -4.87 10.12 11.62
N LYS A 97 -5.92 9.62 10.95
CA LYS A 97 -7.18 9.23 11.60
C LYS A 97 -6.99 8.07 12.58
N ILE A 98 -6.18 7.07 12.21
CA ILE A 98 -5.84 5.94 13.09
C ILE A 98 -5.05 6.42 14.31
N LEU A 99 -4.06 7.29 14.11
CA LEU A 99 -3.27 7.86 15.20
C LEU A 99 -4.12 8.69 16.16
N ARG A 100 -5.04 9.51 15.64
CA ARG A 100 -6.01 10.27 16.46
C ARG A 100 -6.94 9.38 17.28
N ALA A 101 -7.25 8.19 16.79
CA ALA A 101 -7.99 7.18 17.53
C ALA A 101 -7.15 6.50 18.64
N GLY A 102 -5.88 6.89 18.79
CA GLY A 102 -4.96 6.32 19.78
C GLY A 102 -4.42 4.94 19.39
N LEU A 103 -4.53 4.57 18.13
CA LEU A 103 -4.00 3.33 17.58
C LEU A 103 -2.62 3.61 16.95
N GLY A 104 -1.63 2.74 17.17
CA GLY A 104 -0.30 2.90 16.57
C GLY A 104 0.74 3.61 17.44
N GLY A 105 0.63 3.57 18.77
CA GLY A 105 1.56 4.25 19.67
C GLY A 105 3.03 3.91 19.43
N ALA A 106 3.34 2.63 19.17
CA ALA A 106 4.72 2.20 18.85
C ALA A 106 5.24 2.81 17.54
N ALA A 107 4.44 2.76 16.47
CA ALA A 107 4.80 3.36 15.18
C ALA A 107 4.93 4.88 15.27
N LEU A 108 4.04 5.53 16.02
CA LEU A 108 4.10 6.96 16.33
C LEU A 108 5.42 7.29 17.03
N THR A 109 5.76 6.59 18.10
CA THR A 109 7.01 6.83 18.84
C THR A 109 8.23 6.59 17.97
N PHE A 110 8.24 5.53 17.17
CA PHE A 110 9.34 5.26 16.25
C PHE A 110 9.52 6.40 15.23
N ALA A 111 8.46 6.79 14.54
CA ALA A 111 8.50 7.84 13.53
C ALA A 111 8.88 9.22 14.12
N VAL A 112 8.35 9.59 15.29
CA VAL A 112 8.73 10.85 15.93
C VAL A 112 10.20 10.85 16.36
N ASN A 113 10.72 9.71 16.85
CA ASN A 113 12.13 9.62 17.23
C ASN A 113 13.07 9.76 16.04
N GLU A 114 12.69 9.26 14.86
CA GLU A 114 13.43 9.47 13.62
C GLU A 114 13.38 10.94 13.17
N LEU A 115 12.21 11.56 13.23
CA LEU A 115 12.02 12.96 12.82
C LEU A 115 12.69 13.97 13.76
N LEU A 116 12.74 13.68 15.07
CA LEU A 116 13.22 14.59 16.09
C LEU A 116 14.57 14.17 16.71
N ASP A 117 15.24 13.16 16.15
CA ASP A 117 16.51 12.63 16.67
C ASP A 117 16.49 12.33 18.18
N GLY A 118 15.37 11.79 18.67
CA GLY A 118 15.19 11.41 20.07
C GLY A 118 14.97 12.56 21.07
N ILE A 119 14.61 13.77 20.61
CA ILE A 119 14.15 14.86 21.50
C ILE A 119 12.86 14.45 22.21
N ASP A 120 12.74 14.77 23.50
CA ASP A 120 11.52 14.54 24.29
C ASP A 120 10.32 15.30 23.72
N TRP A 121 9.19 14.60 23.63
CA TRP A 121 7.97 15.13 23.03
C TRP A 121 6.72 14.63 23.75
N VAL A 122 5.61 15.34 23.54
CA VAL A 122 4.30 14.99 24.05
C VAL A 122 3.28 15.11 22.92
N MET A 123 2.39 14.14 22.81
CA MET A 123 1.25 14.22 21.89
C MET A 123 0.29 15.31 22.36
N ASP A 124 -0.15 16.20 21.46
CA ASP A 124 -1.27 17.12 21.67
C ASP A 124 -2.45 16.69 20.79
N PRO A 125 -3.31 15.77 21.28
CA PRO A 125 -4.43 15.23 20.50
C PRO A 125 -5.47 16.30 20.14
N ALA A 126 -5.60 17.35 20.97
CA ALA A 126 -6.58 18.41 20.73
C ALA A 126 -6.26 19.21 19.47
N ASN A 127 -4.97 19.35 19.15
CA ASN A 127 -4.49 20.11 18.00
C ASN A 127 -3.88 19.23 16.90
N ASN A 128 -3.97 17.89 17.02
CA ASN A 128 -3.43 16.94 16.05
C ASN A 128 -1.95 17.18 15.72
N GLN A 129 -1.12 17.38 16.75
CA GLN A 129 0.29 17.72 16.59
C GLN A 129 1.12 17.17 17.75
N VAL A 130 2.39 16.89 17.49
CA VAL A 130 3.36 16.57 18.53
C VAL A 130 4.02 17.87 19.00
N LYS A 131 4.07 18.07 20.31
CA LYS A 131 4.78 19.19 20.95
C LYS A 131 6.14 18.74 21.42
N TYR A 132 7.17 19.51 21.11
CA TYR A 132 8.53 19.27 21.58
C TYR A 132 9.22 20.59 21.88
N LYS A 133 10.32 20.52 22.64
CA LYS A 133 11.16 21.68 22.93
C LYS A 133 12.48 21.49 22.21
N GLU A 134 12.80 22.43 21.33
CA GLU A 134 14.09 22.45 20.68
C GLU A 134 15.04 23.39 21.42
N THR A 135 16.25 22.90 21.64
CA THR A 135 17.32 23.72 22.19
C THR A 135 17.89 24.61 21.09
N LYS A 136 17.60 25.91 21.16
CA LYS A 136 18.24 26.91 20.32
C LYS A 136 19.45 27.50 21.02
N LEU A 137 20.60 27.42 20.35
CA LEU A 137 21.81 28.11 20.78
C LEU A 137 21.60 29.62 20.59
N MET A 138 21.65 30.37 21.69
CA MET A 138 21.69 31.85 21.65
C MET A 138 23.12 32.39 21.52
N GLY A 139 24.07 31.49 21.30
CA GLY A 139 25.51 31.69 21.18
C GLY A 139 26.25 30.47 21.73
N GLY A 140 27.31 30.02 21.05
CA GLY A 140 28.08 28.82 21.42
C GLY A 140 27.95 27.66 20.44
N ASN A 141 28.59 26.53 20.73
CA ASN A 141 28.55 25.30 19.95
C ASN A 141 28.33 24.09 20.87
N TRP A 142 27.85 22.98 20.32
CA TRP A 142 27.95 21.67 20.98
C TRP A 142 29.40 21.21 20.98
N TRP A 143 29.83 20.66 22.10
CA TRP A 143 31.14 20.08 22.29
C TRP A 143 31.01 18.62 22.72
N CYS A 144 31.62 17.71 21.97
CA CYS A 144 31.68 16.28 22.28
C CYS A 144 33.16 15.84 22.36
N ASN A 145 33.74 15.78 23.55
CA ASN A 145 35.10 15.28 23.81
C ASN A 145 36.20 15.82 22.86
N GLY A 146 36.04 17.03 22.34
CA GLY A 146 36.95 17.68 21.38
C GLY A 146 36.25 18.15 20.11
N GLY A 147 35.28 17.38 19.61
CA GLY A 147 34.52 17.72 18.41
C GLY A 147 33.53 18.85 18.65
N ILE A 148 33.38 19.73 17.65
CA ILE A 148 32.55 20.94 17.71
C ILE A 148 31.51 20.92 16.59
N GLY A 149 30.25 21.21 16.91
CA GLY A 149 29.17 21.26 15.94
C GLY A 149 28.02 22.20 16.34
N LEU A 150 27.16 22.53 15.37
CA LEU A 150 25.95 23.30 15.61
C LEU A 150 24.84 22.46 16.24
N THR A 151 24.90 21.14 16.06
CA THR A 151 24.05 20.15 16.75
C THR A 151 24.91 19.18 17.56
N SER A 152 24.31 18.51 18.53
CA SER A 152 24.96 17.47 19.33
C SER A 152 25.50 16.34 18.46
N ARG A 153 24.69 15.85 17.50
CA ARG A 153 25.09 14.87 16.48
C ARG A 153 26.32 15.33 15.71
N GLN A 154 26.31 16.55 15.16
CA GLN A 154 27.43 17.06 14.36
C GLN A 154 28.73 17.16 15.18
N ALA A 155 28.65 17.63 16.43
CA ALA A 155 29.80 17.70 17.31
C ALA A 155 30.40 16.31 17.57
N CYS A 156 29.54 15.33 17.81
CA CYS A 156 29.93 13.96 18.06
C CYS A 156 30.41 13.21 16.80
N GLU A 157 29.89 13.53 15.61
CA GLU A 157 30.42 13.06 14.32
C GLU A 157 31.79 13.67 13.99
N THR A 158 32.01 14.93 14.35
CA THR A 158 33.30 15.60 14.20
C THR A 158 34.35 14.92 15.09
N TYR A 159 34.01 14.66 16.36
CA TYR A 159 34.87 13.87 17.23
C TYR A 159 35.13 12.45 16.71
N LEU A 160 34.11 11.80 16.14
CA LEU A 160 34.26 10.45 15.57
C LEU A 160 35.30 10.44 14.44
N THR A 161 35.30 11.48 13.61
CA THR A 161 36.28 11.66 12.53
C THR A 161 37.68 11.79 13.10
N GLU A 162 37.87 12.66 14.11
CA GLU A 162 39.15 12.84 14.80
C GLU A 162 39.63 11.55 15.48
N LEU A 163 38.71 10.79 16.12
CA LEU A 163 39.02 9.53 16.79
C LEU A 163 39.52 8.48 15.79
N LEU A 164 38.89 8.36 14.62
CA LEU A 164 39.32 7.44 13.56
C LEU A 164 40.66 7.84 12.95
N GLU A 165 40.98 9.13 12.88
CA GLU A 165 42.28 9.61 12.41
C GLU A 165 43.39 9.32 13.43
N ILE A 166 43.18 9.70 14.69
CA ILE A 166 44.19 9.59 15.77
C ILE A 166 44.44 8.13 16.15
N TYR A 167 43.40 7.30 16.19
CA TYR A 167 43.45 5.91 16.64
C TYR A 167 43.17 4.92 15.51
N SER A 168 43.54 5.26 14.28
CA SER A 168 43.35 4.41 13.08
C SER A 168 43.93 2.99 13.19
N ASN A 169 44.93 2.80 14.05
CA ASN A 169 45.53 1.50 14.38
C ASN A 169 44.70 0.66 15.39
N VAL A 170 43.75 1.28 16.08
CA VAL A 170 42.87 0.66 17.10
C VAL A 170 41.45 0.48 16.55
N TYR A 171 40.92 1.52 15.90
CA TYR A 171 39.57 1.57 15.33
C TYR A 171 39.66 1.77 13.82
N THR A 172 39.26 0.75 13.05
CA THR A 172 39.19 0.85 11.58
C THR A 172 37.80 1.26 11.09
N TYR A 173 36.82 1.24 11.98
CA TYR A 173 35.42 1.59 11.71
C TYR A 173 34.77 2.03 13.02
N ALA A 174 34.07 3.15 12.95
CA ALA A 174 33.17 3.58 14.00
C ALA A 174 31.99 4.33 13.37
N THR A 175 30.78 4.11 13.88
CA THR A 175 29.56 4.77 13.40
C THR A 175 28.74 5.29 14.57
N LEU A 176 28.31 6.55 14.47
CA LEU A 176 27.34 7.12 15.39
C LEU A 176 26.00 6.40 15.18
N THR A 177 25.50 5.78 16.25
CA THR A 177 24.24 5.03 16.22
C THR A 177 23.07 5.92 16.63
N LYS A 178 23.20 6.63 17.76
CA LYS A 178 22.18 7.57 18.25
C LYS A 178 22.79 8.58 19.21
N CYS A 179 22.12 9.72 19.37
CA CYS A 179 22.35 10.66 20.47
C CYS A 179 21.06 10.79 21.25
N VAL A 180 21.17 10.84 22.58
CA VAL A 180 20.03 11.00 23.50
C VAL A 180 20.30 12.27 24.30
N TYR A 181 19.31 13.13 24.45
CA TYR A 181 19.44 14.32 25.29
C TYR A 181 19.18 13.94 26.74
N ASP A 182 20.17 14.11 27.61
CA ASP A 182 20.01 13.92 29.06
C ASP A 182 19.41 15.16 29.72
N SER A 183 19.68 16.33 29.11
CA SER A 183 19.08 17.62 29.47
C SER A 183 19.16 18.58 28.28
N PRO A 184 18.55 19.78 28.34
CA PRO A 184 18.68 20.79 27.29
C PRO A 184 20.12 21.12 26.89
N ILE A 185 21.09 20.93 27.79
CA ILE A 185 22.49 21.31 27.60
C ILE A 185 23.46 20.12 27.59
N GLN A 186 22.95 18.89 27.75
CA GLN A 186 23.76 17.67 27.79
C GLN A 186 23.16 16.59 26.89
N THR A 187 24.03 15.92 26.16
CA THR A 187 23.66 14.75 25.35
C THR A 187 24.60 13.61 25.64
N THR A 188 24.11 12.39 25.43
CA THR A 188 24.91 11.19 25.40
C THR A 188 24.81 10.58 24.00
N CYS A 189 25.94 10.50 23.30
CA CYS A 189 26.03 9.88 21.98
C CYS A 189 26.71 8.52 22.05
N TYR A 190 26.23 7.63 21.20
CA TYR A 190 26.51 6.21 21.25
C TYR A 190 27.09 5.74 19.93
N PHE A 191 28.24 5.09 20.00
CA PHE A 191 28.98 4.65 18.83
C PHE A 191 29.16 3.14 18.82
N ASN A 192 29.06 2.55 17.64
CA ASN A 192 29.50 1.18 17.38
C ASN A 192 30.88 1.22 16.74
N THR A 193 31.76 0.32 17.17
CA THR A 193 33.11 0.19 16.63
C THR A 193 33.36 -1.21 16.06
N ASN A 194 34.42 -1.38 15.27
CA ASN A 194 34.89 -2.68 14.78
C ASN A 194 35.20 -3.72 15.86
N ARG A 195 35.31 -3.31 17.14
CA ARG A 195 35.57 -4.19 18.28
C ARG A 195 34.29 -4.67 18.99
N GLY A 196 33.12 -4.23 18.53
CA GLY A 196 31.85 -4.47 19.22
C GLY A 196 31.74 -3.69 20.55
N GLU A 197 32.67 -2.77 20.82
CA GLU A 197 32.65 -1.92 22.01
C GLU A 197 31.70 -0.75 21.79
N TYR A 198 30.83 -0.53 22.78
CA TYR A 198 29.89 0.59 22.82
C TYR A 198 30.59 1.79 23.48
N TYR A 199 31.00 2.76 22.66
CA TYR A 199 31.62 3.97 23.19
C TYR A 199 30.53 5.00 23.48
N VAL A 200 30.58 5.59 24.68
CA VAL A 200 29.58 6.54 25.18
C VAL A 200 30.28 7.87 25.42
N ILE A 201 29.80 8.93 24.77
CA ILE A 201 30.39 10.26 24.91
C ILE A 201 29.33 11.24 25.35
N ALA A 202 29.63 11.93 26.46
CA ALA A 202 28.86 13.07 26.89
C ALA A 202 29.25 14.29 26.05
N GLY A 203 28.26 14.88 25.38
CA GLY A 203 28.36 16.19 24.77
C GLY A 203 27.68 17.25 25.64
N TYR A 204 28.20 18.47 25.62
CA TYR A 204 27.58 19.60 26.29
C TYR A 204 27.60 20.85 25.42
N ILE A 205 26.69 21.78 25.71
CA ILE A 205 26.69 23.09 25.05
C ILE A 205 27.68 24.01 25.76
N ASN A 206 28.62 24.58 25.00
CA ASN A 206 29.48 25.65 25.47
C ASN A 206 28.87 27.01 25.08
N GLY A 207 27.84 27.45 25.81
CA GLY A 207 27.07 28.65 25.49
C GLY A 207 25.72 28.76 26.20
N SER A 208 24.93 29.76 25.80
CA SER A 208 23.59 30.00 26.36
C SER A 208 22.52 29.34 25.48
N VAL A 209 21.54 28.71 26.12
CA VAL A 209 20.41 28.06 25.43
C VAL A 209 19.10 28.77 25.69
N ASN A 210 18.23 28.72 24.70
CA ASN A 210 16.81 28.97 24.85
C ASN A 210 16.03 27.73 24.42
N LEU A 211 15.00 27.37 25.17
CA LEU A 211 14.07 26.31 24.81
C LEU A 211 12.90 26.93 24.08
N GLU A 212 12.82 26.69 22.77
CA GLU A 212 11.70 27.12 21.96
C GLU A 212 10.68 25.97 21.86
N GLU A 213 9.43 26.23 22.20
CA GLU A 213 8.34 25.28 21.95
C GLU A 213 8.08 25.21 20.45
N LYS A 214 8.08 23.99 19.92
CA LYS A 214 7.81 23.71 18.53
C LYS A 214 6.76 22.62 18.40
N ASN A 215 6.12 22.62 17.25
CA ASN A 215 5.08 21.67 16.89
C ASN A 215 5.52 20.89 15.64
N LEU A 216 5.26 19.59 15.66
CA LEU A 216 5.40 18.70 14.52
C LEU A 216 3.98 18.26 14.09
N PRO A 217 3.53 18.62 12.88
CA PRO A 217 2.22 18.23 12.40
C PRO A 217 2.05 16.72 12.36
N LEU A 218 0.88 16.21 12.77
CA LEU A 218 0.61 14.77 12.72
C LEU A 218 0.68 14.21 11.30
N ASP A 219 0.38 15.03 10.28
CA ASP A 219 0.51 14.62 8.88
C ASP A 219 1.97 14.34 8.48
N THR A 220 2.95 15.07 9.03
CA THR A 220 4.37 14.76 8.85
C THR A 220 4.74 13.43 9.48
N VAL A 221 4.23 13.18 10.70
CA VAL A 221 4.46 11.91 11.40
C VAL A 221 3.80 10.74 10.67
N SER A 222 2.56 10.91 10.20
CA SER A 222 1.83 9.91 9.42
C SER A 222 2.53 9.57 8.10
N GLN A 223 3.09 10.57 7.42
CA GLN A 223 3.90 10.33 6.24
C GLN A 223 5.14 9.50 6.56
N GLU A 224 5.80 9.76 7.69
CA GLU A 224 6.96 8.98 8.12
C GLU A 224 6.58 7.55 8.50
N ILE A 225 5.41 7.33 9.11
CA ILE A 225 4.87 5.98 9.34
C ILE A 225 4.63 5.26 8.00
N ILE A 226 4.10 5.94 6.98
CA ILE A 226 3.94 5.35 5.64
C ILE A 226 5.30 4.95 5.06
N ASN A 227 6.31 5.82 5.14
CA ASN A 227 7.67 5.52 4.68
C ASN A 227 8.25 4.30 5.40
N ASN A 228 8.08 4.24 6.73
CA ASN A 228 8.55 3.13 7.54
C ASN A 228 7.84 1.81 7.24
N ALA A 229 6.54 1.85 6.97
CA ALA A 229 5.79 0.67 6.56
C ALA A 229 6.30 0.12 5.21
N GLU A 230 6.64 1.01 4.28
CA GLU A 230 7.26 0.66 2.99
C GLU A 230 8.63 0.01 3.18
N LEU A 231 9.40 0.47 4.17
CA LEU A 231 10.69 -0.11 4.56
C LEU A 231 10.59 -1.41 5.39
N GLY A 232 9.37 -1.90 5.66
CA GLY A 232 9.15 -3.16 6.36
C GLY A 232 9.06 -3.06 7.89
N ASN A 233 8.90 -1.86 8.45
CA ASN A 233 8.66 -1.71 9.89
C ASN A 233 7.29 -2.30 10.26
N THR A 234 7.27 -3.34 11.09
CA THR A 234 6.05 -4.10 11.41
C THR A 234 5.02 -3.30 12.19
N ASP A 235 5.45 -2.40 13.08
CA ASP A 235 4.54 -1.53 13.83
C ASP A 235 3.89 -0.50 12.90
N ALA A 236 4.65 0.06 11.96
CA ALA A 236 4.15 0.97 10.95
C ALA A 236 3.18 0.27 9.98
N GLN A 237 3.51 -0.95 9.53
CA GLN A 237 2.61 -1.79 8.72
C GLN A 237 1.31 -2.14 9.44
N ALA A 238 1.33 -2.28 10.77
CA ALA A 238 0.11 -2.49 11.54
C ALA A 238 -0.80 -1.24 11.53
N VAL A 239 -0.23 -0.04 11.53
CA VAL A 239 -0.99 1.21 11.43
C VAL A 239 -1.59 1.40 10.04
N THR A 240 -0.82 1.16 8.98
CA THR A 240 -1.34 1.25 7.60
C THR A 240 -2.39 0.17 7.33
N LEU A 241 -2.22 -1.03 7.88
CA LEU A 241 -3.24 -2.08 7.85
C LEU A 241 -4.54 -1.65 8.54
N ALA A 242 -4.46 -1.08 9.74
CA ALA A 242 -5.62 -0.56 10.44
C ALA A 242 -6.32 0.56 9.65
N ALA A 243 -5.55 1.42 8.98
CA ALA A 243 -6.09 2.44 8.09
C ALA A 243 -6.81 1.82 6.88
N ALA A 244 -6.23 0.81 6.25
CA ALA A 244 -6.85 0.07 5.15
C ALA A 244 -8.16 -0.62 5.57
N GLN A 245 -8.19 -1.24 6.76
CA GLN A 245 -9.42 -1.84 7.31
C GLN A 245 -10.50 -0.78 7.58
N ALA A 246 -10.12 0.40 8.05
CA ALA A 246 -11.07 1.51 8.23
C ALA A 246 -11.65 1.98 6.88
N ILE A 247 -10.84 2.03 5.81
CA ILE A 247 -11.31 2.34 4.44
C ILE A 247 -12.34 1.31 3.98
N VAL A 248 -12.04 0.02 4.15
CA VAL A 248 -12.97 -1.08 3.82
C VAL A 248 -14.27 -0.97 4.61
N SER A 249 -14.18 -0.68 5.91
CA SER A 249 -15.36 -0.54 6.78
C SER A 249 -16.21 0.69 6.40
N GLU A 250 -15.57 1.80 6.02
CA GLU A 250 -16.28 2.98 5.50
C GLU A 250 -16.99 2.69 4.18
N ALA A 251 -16.36 1.91 3.31
CA ALA A 251 -16.92 1.54 2.01
C ALA A 251 -18.22 0.73 2.14
N GLU A 252 -18.44 -0.01 3.22
CA GLU A 252 -19.73 -0.71 3.45
C GLU A 252 -20.93 0.23 3.44
N ASN A 253 -20.73 1.50 3.81
CA ASN A 253 -21.77 2.51 3.89
C ASN A 253 -21.64 3.59 2.81
N ASP A 254 -20.68 3.45 1.88
CA ASP A 254 -20.40 4.41 0.81
C ASP A 254 -20.32 3.67 -0.52
N ALA A 255 -21.40 3.78 -1.31
CA ALA A 255 -21.51 3.08 -2.60
C ALA A 255 -20.39 3.45 -3.59
N THR A 256 -19.84 4.66 -3.51
CA THR A 256 -18.75 5.09 -4.40
C THR A 256 -17.46 4.39 -4.04
N LYS A 257 -17.09 4.38 -2.75
CA LYS A 257 -15.90 3.67 -2.26
C LYS A 257 -16.02 2.16 -2.42
N ALA A 258 -17.21 1.60 -2.17
CA ALA A 258 -17.48 0.18 -2.40
C ALA A 258 -17.24 -0.20 -3.86
N LYS A 259 -17.65 0.67 -4.80
CA LYS A 259 -17.52 0.40 -6.22
C LYS A 259 -16.06 0.36 -6.67
N GLU A 260 -15.21 1.23 -6.13
CA GLU A 260 -13.78 1.22 -6.43
C GLU A 260 -13.11 -0.10 -6.01
N ILE A 261 -13.42 -0.59 -4.79
CA ILE A 261 -12.90 -1.87 -4.30
C ILE A 261 -13.47 -3.04 -5.13
N GLU A 262 -14.77 -3.02 -5.42
CA GLU A 262 -15.40 -4.03 -6.27
C GLU A 262 -14.75 -4.08 -7.66
N ASP A 263 -14.54 -2.95 -8.31
CA ASP A 263 -13.95 -2.87 -9.66
C ASP A 263 -12.50 -3.37 -9.68
N GLU A 264 -11.74 -3.15 -8.61
CA GLU A 264 -10.40 -3.71 -8.47
C GLU A 264 -10.43 -5.23 -8.27
N LEU A 265 -11.33 -5.73 -7.41
CA LEU A 265 -11.55 -7.17 -7.24
C LEU A 265 -12.00 -7.83 -8.54
N GLU A 266 -12.88 -7.21 -9.31
CA GLU A 266 -13.29 -7.71 -10.62
C GLU A 266 -12.09 -7.78 -11.56
N ARG A 267 -11.30 -6.71 -11.64
CA ARG A 267 -10.14 -6.61 -12.53
C ARG A 267 -9.09 -7.68 -12.23
N ASN A 268 -8.84 -7.96 -10.96
CA ASN A 268 -7.81 -8.89 -10.49
C ASN A 268 -8.29 -10.35 -10.43
N SER A 269 -9.60 -10.59 -10.56
CA SER A 269 -10.18 -11.93 -10.61
C SER A 269 -9.72 -12.68 -11.87
N ASN A 270 -9.37 -13.97 -11.74
CA ASN A 270 -9.04 -14.83 -12.87
C ASN A 270 -10.27 -15.26 -13.72
N LYS A 271 -11.48 -15.04 -13.19
CA LYS A 271 -12.75 -15.25 -13.89
C LYS A 271 -13.50 -13.95 -14.08
N CYS A 272 -14.27 -13.89 -15.14
CA CYS A 272 -15.20 -12.82 -15.42
C CYS A 272 -16.43 -12.89 -14.52
N PRO A 273 -17.20 -11.78 -14.40
CA PRO A 273 -18.43 -11.75 -13.61
C PRO A 273 -19.44 -12.85 -13.98
N ASN A 274 -19.48 -13.26 -15.26
CA ASN A 274 -20.33 -14.34 -15.75
C ASN A 274 -19.73 -15.75 -15.55
N GLY A 275 -18.57 -15.87 -14.89
CA GLY A 275 -17.90 -17.13 -14.59
C GLY A 275 -17.04 -17.69 -15.72
N GLU A 276 -17.02 -17.06 -16.89
CA GLU A 276 -16.15 -17.46 -17.98
C GLU A 276 -14.68 -17.11 -17.66
N PRO A 277 -13.71 -17.89 -18.15
CA PRO A 277 -12.31 -17.54 -18.01
C PRO A 277 -11.99 -16.27 -18.82
N ARG A 278 -11.06 -15.47 -18.30
CA ARG A 278 -10.44 -14.40 -19.09
C ARG A 278 -9.70 -15.00 -20.29
N ASN A 279 -9.68 -14.30 -21.42
CA ASN A 279 -8.86 -14.72 -22.55
C ASN A 279 -7.36 -14.47 -22.27
N ILE A 280 -6.48 -14.85 -23.21
CA ILE A 280 -5.02 -14.67 -23.07
C ILE A 280 -4.58 -13.21 -22.93
N TYR A 281 -5.46 -12.27 -23.24
CA TYR A 281 -5.23 -10.82 -23.11
C TYR A 281 -5.86 -10.25 -21.83
N GLY A 282 -6.34 -11.12 -20.92
CA GLY A 282 -6.97 -10.71 -19.67
C GLY A 282 -8.38 -10.13 -19.84
N GLN A 283 -9.01 -10.25 -21.02
CA GLN A 283 -10.31 -9.65 -21.30
C GLN A 283 -11.46 -10.57 -20.93
N CYS A 284 -12.59 -9.96 -20.60
CA CYS A 284 -13.81 -10.67 -20.26
C CYS A 284 -14.84 -10.67 -21.37
N TRP A 285 -15.41 -11.84 -21.63
CA TRP A 285 -16.63 -11.95 -22.42
C TRP A 285 -17.80 -11.49 -21.55
N ILE A 286 -18.52 -10.44 -21.96
CA ILE A 286 -19.62 -9.85 -21.17
C ILE A 286 -21.02 -10.13 -21.75
N CYS A 287 -21.10 -10.64 -22.98
CA CYS A 287 -22.36 -11.06 -23.57
C CYS A 287 -22.85 -12.40 -22.99
N PRO A 288 -24.14 -12.75 -23.15
CA PRO A 288 -24.66 -14.07 -22.80
C PRO A 288 -23.82 -15.20 -23.40
N LYS A 289 -23.73 -16.32 -22.68
CA LYS A 289 -22.89 -17.45 -23.09
C LYS A 289 -23.41 -18.11 -24.36
N GLU A 290 -24.73 -18.19 -24.47
CA GLU A 290 -25.49 -18.67 -25.62
C GLU A 290 -25.21 -17.87 -26.90
N ASP A 291 -24.81 -16.60 -26.78
CA ASP A 291 -24.53 -15.73 -27.93
C ASP A 291 -23.09 -15.86 -28.44
N LYS A 292 -22.18 -16.44 -27.65
CA LYS A 292 -20.77 -16.55 -28.02
C LYS A 292 -20.55 -17.32 -29.31
N GLN A 293 -21.14 -18.51 -29.42
CA GLN A 293 -20.99 -19.35 -30.60
C GLN A 293 -21.66 -18.72 -31.85
N PRO A 294 -22.89 -18.19 -31.79
CA PRO A 294 -23.49 -17.42 -32.89
C PRO A 294 -22.62 -16.25 -33.35
N ILE A 295 -22.10 -15.43 -32.44
CA ILE A 295 -21.27 -14.25 -32.78
C ILE A 295 -19.97 -14.69 -33.45
N GLU A 296 -19.27 -15.67 -32.86
CA GLU A 296 -18.03 -16.20 -33.44
C GLU A 296 -18.26 -16.85 -34.81
N SER A 297 -19.38 -17.57 -34.98
CA SER A 297 -19.79 -18.19 -36.25
C SER A 297 -20.08 -17.15 -37.33
N ASN A 298 -20.88 -16.12 -37.02
CA ASN A 298 -21.23 -15.04 -37.95
C ASN A 298 -19.98 -14.30 -38.45
N LYS A 299 -19.06 -13.99 -37.53
CA LYS A 299 -17.74 -13.42 -37.88
C LYS A 299 -16.96 -14.34 -38.81
N ASN A 300 -16.88 -15.63 -38.50
CA ASN A 300 -16.12 -16.59 -39.32
C ASN A 300 -16.72 -16.73 -40.73
N ILE A 301 -18.06 -16.78 -40.85
CA ILE A 301 -18.77 -16.81 -42.13
C ILE A 301 -18.49 -15.53 -42.93
N ALA A 302 -18.62 -14.36 -42.31
CA ALA A 302 -18.33 -13.08 -42.95
C ALA A 302 -16.86 -13.01 -43.41
N LYS A 303 -15.94 -13.53 -42.59
CA LYS A 303 -14.49 -13.57 -42.89
C LYS A 303 -14.21 -14.42 -44.12
N VAL A 304 -14.73 -15.65 -44.16
CA VAL A 304 -14.55 -16.56 -45.30
C VAL A 304 -15.11 -15.93 -46.57
N ARG A 305 -16.31 -15.32 -46.50
CA ARG A 305 -16.94 -14.67 -47.66
C ARG A 305 -16.12 -13.48 -48.18
N ALA A 306 -15.70 -12.58 -47.29
CA ALA A 306 -14.90 -11.42 -47.66
C ALA A 306 -13.54 -11.82 -48.26
N GLN A 307 -12.86 -12.81 -47.64
CA GLN A 307 -11.57 -13.30 -48.11
C GLN A 307 -11.67 -14.03 -49.45
N ALA A 308 -12.73 -14.82 -49.68
CA ALA A 308 -12.96 -15.51 -50.95
C ALA A 308 -13.15 -14.54 -52.12
N LEU A 309 -13.81 -13.40 -51.88
CA LEU A 309 -14.02 -12.37 -52.90
C LEU A 309 -12.79 -11.48 -53.13
N GLY A 310 -11.91 -11.36 -52.12
CA GLY A 310 -10.64 -10.65 -52.18
C GLY A 310 -10.76 -9.12 -52.19
N SER A 311 -9.64 -8.45 -52.45
CA SER A 311 -9.56 -6.99 -52.54
C SER A 311 -10.15 -6.45 -53.85
N CYS A 312 -10.61 -5.20 -53.82
CA CYS A 312 -11.06 -4.44 -54.99
C CYS A 312 -9.92 -3.73 -55.75
N LEU A 313 -8.71 -3.74 -55.19
CA LEU A 313 -7.51 -3.15 -55.78
C LEU A 313 -6.50 -4.24 -56.18
N THR A 314 -5.70 -3.94 -57.20
CA THR A 314 -4.51 -4.69 -57.64
C THR A 314 -3.33 -3.73 -57.84
N GLY A 315 -2.13 -4.26 -58.03
CA GLY A 315 -0.90 -3.46 -58.17
C GLY A 315 -0.36 -3.01 -56.81
N GLY A 316 0.87 -3.41 -56.48
CA GLY A 316 1.46 -3.25 -55.14
C GLY A 316 1.49 -1.81 -54.62
N ARG A 317 2.51 -1.03 -54.99
CA ARG A 317 2.63 0.38 -54.56
C ARG A 317 1.66 1.31 -55.32
N ASN A 318 1.38 1.00 -56.58
CA ASN A 318 0.40 1.72 -57.39
C ASN A 318 -0.91 0.94 -57.41
N LYS A 319 -1.75 1.19 -56.42
CA LYS A 319 -3.04 0.52 -56.31
C LYS A 319 -3.99 1.04 -57.39
N VAL A 320 -4.45 0.15 -58.25
CA VAL A 320 -5.47 0.41 -59.27
C VAL A 320 -6.67 -0.50 -59.04
N PHE A 321 -7.85 -0.06 -59.46
CA PHE A 321 -9.04 -0.90 -59.40
C PHE A 321 -8.87 -2.16 -60.26
N LYS A 322 -9.34 -3.29 -59.76
CA LYS A 322 -9.46 -4.50 -60.57
C LYS A 322 -10.55 -4.30 -61.63
N ASN A 323 -10.45 -5.02 -62.74
CA ASN A 323 -11.44 -4.97 -63.82
C ASN A 323 -12.66 -5.81 -63.43
N TYR A 324 -13.47 -5.28 -62.52
CA TYR A 324 -14.75 -5.86 -62.09
C TYR A 324 -15.88 -5.01 -62.63
N ASP A 325 -17.04 -5.64 -62.88
CA ASP A 325 -18.25 -4.88 -63.12
C ASP A 325 -18.77 -4.21 -61.83
N LYS A 326 -19.77 -3.33 -61.98
CA LYS A 326 -20.37 -2.60 -60.86
C LYS A 326 -20.89 -3.56 -59.77
N ASP A 327 -21.56 -4.63 -60.16
CA ASP A 327 -22.21 -5.56 -59.22
C ASP A 327 -21.17 -6.38 -58.46
N GLU A 328 -20.09 -6.78 -59.13
CA GLU A 328 -18.93 -7.43 -58.53
C GLU A 328 -18.23 -6.56 -57.47
N PHE A 329 -18.11 -5.25 -57.70
CA PHE A 329 -17.61 -4.31 -56.69
C PHE A 329 -18.57 -4.17 -55.50
N LEU A 330 -19.88 -4.08 -55.77
CA LEU A 330 -20.89 -3.95 -54.72
C LEU A 330 -20.96 -5.20 -53.84
N VAL A 331 -20.95 -6.40 -54.43
CA VAL A 331 -20.94 -7.68 -53.68
C VAL A 331 -19.72 -7.77 -52.76
N ARG A 332 -18.54 -7.32 -53.22
CA ARG A 332 -17.32 -7.24 -52.39
C ARG A 332 -17.46 -6.23 -51.27
N SER A 333 -17.97 -5.04 -51.58
CA SER A 333 -18.21 -3.99 -50.58
C SER A 333 -19.09 -4.49 -49.44
N THR A 334 -20.23 -5.11 -49.78
CA THR A 334 -21.16 -5.68 -48.79
C THR A 334 -20.51 -6.79 -47.96
N ALA A 335 -19.67 -7.64 -48.56
CA ALA A 335 -18.98 -8.69 -47.81
C ALA A 335 -17.96 -8.14 -46.80
N TRP A 336 -17.20 -7.10 -47.17
CA TRP A 336 -16.25 -6.45 -46.27
C TRP A 336 -16.92 -5.63 -45.17
N ASP A 337 -18.05 -4.94 -45.46
CA ASP A 337 -18.85 -4.29 -44.41
C ASP A 337 -19.41 -5.31 -43.42
N ALA A 338 -19.97 -6.43 -43.89
CA ALA A 338 -20.52 -7.46 -43.02
C ALA A 338 -19.44 -8.06 -42.10
N LEU A 339 -18.20 -8.19 -42.56
CA LEU A 339 -17.09 -8.61 -41.71
C LEU A 339 -16.71 -7.53 -40.70
N ALA A 340 -16.71 -6.25 -41.09
CA ALA A 340 -16.45 -5.16 -40.16
C ALA A 340 -17.50 -5.13 -39.03
N GLU A 341 -18.77 -5.20 -39.39
CA GLU A 341 -19.89 -5.23 -38.44
C GLU A 341 -19.81 -6.44 -37.50
N ALA A 342 -19.53 -7.64 -38.03
CA ALA A 342 -19.37 -8.84 -37.19
C ALA A 342 -18.21 -8.71 -36.20
N ARG A 343 -17.11 -8.04 -36.58
CA ARG A 343 -15.99 -7.74 -35.67
C ARG A 343 -16.35 -6.72 -34.61
N GLU A 344 -17.12 -5.69 -34.96
CA GLU A 344 -17.61 -4.71 -33.98
C GLU A 344 -18.56 -5.37 -32.96
N ILE A 345 -19.47 -6.23 -33.42
CA ILE A 345 -20.37 -6.99 -32.54
C ILE A 345 -19.59 -7.88 -31.58
N GLU A 346 -18.63 -8.66 -32.09
CA GLU A 346 -17.75 -9.46 -31.23
C GLU A 346 -17.00 -8.58 -30.21
N ASN A 347 -16.51 -7.43 -30.65
CA ASN A 347 -15.72 -6.54 -29.81
C ASN A 347 -16.53 -5.83 -28.73
N MET A 348 -17.84 -5.59 -28.95
CA MET A 348 -18.75 -5.12 -27.90
C MET A 348 -18.93 -6.15 -26.78
N CYS A 349 -18.69 -7.43 -27.06
CA CYS A 349 -18.75 -8.49 -26.06
C CYS A 349 -17.44 -8.69 -25.29
N TRP A 350 -16.36 -7.97 -25.61
CA TRP A 350 -15.10 -8.04 -24.87
C TRP A 350 -14.88 -6.80 -24.00
N LEU A 351 -14.52 -7.00 -22.73
CA LEU A 351 -14.20 -5.93 -21.78
C LEU A 351 -12.79 -6.12 -21.15
N PRO A 352 -11.85 -5.18 -21.35
CA PRO A 352 -11.93 -4.06 -22.29
C PRO A 352 -12.00 -4.56 -23.75
N PRO A 353 -12.51 -3.74 -24.70
CA PRO A 353 -12.52 -4.11 -26.10
C PRO A 353 -11.12 -4.42 -26.64
N HIS A 354 -11.00 -5.37 -27.57
CA HIS A 354 -9.72 -5.79 -28.14
C HIS A 354 -9.25 -4.81 -29.23
N ALA A 355 -8.13 -4.13 -28.98
CA ALA A 355 -7.58 -3.12 -29.89
C ALA A 355 -7.39 -3.65 -31.32
N ASN A 356 -6.84 -4.86 -31.49
CA ASN A 356 -6.72 -5.46 -32.83
C ASN A 356 -8.06 -5.71 -33.52
N HIS A 357 -9.13 -6.09 -32.79
CA HIS A 357 -10.45 -6.27 -33.39
C HIS A 357 -11.05 -4.94 -33.86
N VAL A 358 -10.84 -3.85 -33.09
CA VAL A 358 -11.22 -2.49 -33.50
C VAL A 358 -10.49 -2.11 -34.80
N GLN A 359 -9.17 -2.33 -34.84
CA GLN A 359 -8.37 -1.99 -36.01
C GLN A 359 -8.74 -2.84 -37.24
N GLU A 360 -9.03 -4.13 -37.05
CA GLU A 360 -9.52 -5.00 -38.11
C GLU A 360 -10.87 -4.51 -38.66
N ALA A 361 -11.81 -4.14 -37.79
CA ALA A 361 -13.11 -3.60 -38.22
C ALA A 361 -12.94 -2.32 -39.06
N GLN A 362 -12.11 -1.38 -38.60
CA GLN A 362 -11.79 -0.15 -39.34
C GLN A 362 -11.13 -0.45 -40.68
N THR A 363 -10.19 -1.39 -40.71
CA THR A 363 -9.52 -1.82 -41.96
C THR A 363 -10.53 -2.40 -42.95
N ASN A 364 -11.44 -3.24 -42.48
CA ASN A 364 -12.48 -3.86 -43.31
C ASN A 364 -13.45 -2.81 -43.86
N ARG A 365 -13.85 -1.80 -43.06
CA ARG A 365 -14.65 -0.66 -43.55
C ARG A 365 -13.92 0.12 -44.66
N GLY A 366 -12.62 0.39 -44.48
CA GLY A 366 -11.82 1.06 -45.51
C GLY A 366 -11.73 0.27 -46.83
N ILE A 367 -11.67 -1.06 -46.76
CA ILE A 367 -11.74 -1.93 -47.94
C ILE A 367 -13.13 -1.84 -48.59
N ALA A 368 -14.20 -1.89 -47.81
CA ALA A 368 -15.56 -1.78 -48.32
C ALA A 368 -15.82 -0.44 -49.02
N GLU A 369 -15.33 0.66 -48.46
CA GLU A 369 -15.37 2.01 -49.06
C GLU A 369 -14.60 2.07 -50.38
N THR A 370 -13.41 1.48 -50.40
CA THR A 370 -12.62 1.34 -51.63
C THR A 370 -13.41 0.61 -52.71
N CYS A 371 -14.09 -0.49 -52.37
CA CYS A 371 -14.93 -1.22 -53.31
C CYS A 371 -16.10 -0.38 -53.83
N ARG A 372 -16.77 0.42 -52.97
CA ARG A 372 -17.82 1.36 -53.40
C ARG A 372 -17.29 2.38 -54.40
N ALA A 373 -16.09 2.91 -54.16
CA ALA A 373 -15.44 3.85 -55.08
C ALA A 373 -15.18 3.20 -56.45
N GLY A 374 -14.75 1.94 -56.48
CA GLY A 374 -14.62 1.16 -57.71
C GLY A 374 -15.94 0.99 -58.46
N ALA A 375 -17.03 0.64 -57.75
CA ALA A 375 -18.37 0.52 -58.34
C ALA A 375 -18.84 1.83 -58.97
N ALA A 376 -18.53 2.97 -58.36
CA ALA A 376 -18.87 4.29 -58.90
C ALA A 376 -18.08 4.63 -60.18
N GLN A 377 -16.86 4.12 -60.33
CA GLN A 377 -16.05 4.31 -61.53
C GLN A 377 -16.45 3.39 -62.67
N ALA A 378 -16.91 2.17 -62.38
CA ALA A 378 -17.37 1.19 -63.39
C ALA A 378 -18.67 1.59 -64.13
N ILE A 379 -19.31 2.71 -63.75
CA ILE A 379 -20.50 3.27 -64.42
C ILE A 379 -20.10 4.17 -65.61
N LYS A 380 -18.84 4.61 -65.67
CA LYS A 380 -18.29 5.42 -66.76
C LYS A 380 -17.60 4.52 -67.78
#